data_AF-A0A7C3FYP4-F1
#
_entry.id   AF-A0A7C3FYP4-F1
#
_cell.length_a   1.000
_cell.length_b   1.000
_cell.length_c   1.000
_cell.angle_alpha   90.00
_cell.angle_beta   90.00
_cell.angle_gamma   90.00
#
_symmetry.space_group_name_H-M   'P 1'
#
loop_
_entity.id
_entity.type
_entity.pdbx_description
1 polymer ?
#
loop_
_entity_poly.entity_id
_entity_poly.type
_entity_poly.pdbx_seq_one_letter_code
_entity_poly.pdbx_strand_id
1 'polypeptide(L)'
;MIEKRIGARDARAQFADLLGRIGYGGEIVVVERFGKPMAAMIPPDLYQRLAAEREARFESLARLRVQLPDLSGEEVLVDVAAAVNAVRVAHAEDRS
;
A
#
# COMPACT_ATOMS: atom_id res chain seq x y z
N MET A 1 -2.25 7.49 -14.93
CA MET A 1 -1.25 6.48 -15.33
C MET A 1 -1.99 5.26 -15.87
N ILE A 2 -1.63 4.77 -17.05
CA ILE A 2 -2.25 3.57 -17.60
C ILE A 2 -1.46 2.38 -17.06
N GLU A 3 -2.04 1.64 -16.11
CA GLU A 3 -1.48 0.40 -15.59
C GLU A 3 -1.61 -0.68 -16.67
N LYS A 4 -0.50 -1.07 -17.28
CA LYS A 4 -0.50 -2.17 -18.26
C LYS A 4 -0.44 -3.50 -17.52
N ARG A 5 -1.19 -4.48 -18.03
CA ARG A 5 -1.27 -5.83 -17.48
C ARG A 5 -0.66 -6.82 -18.44
N ILE A 6 0.02 -7.81 -17.90
CA ILE A 6 0.68 -8.86 -18.67
C ILE A 6 0.56 -10.21 -17.95
N GLY A 7 0.31 -11.28 -18.70
CA GLY A 7 0.33 -12.63 -18.15
C GLY A 7 1.74 -13.05 -17.70
N ALA A 8 1.86 -13.80 -16.61
CA ALA A 8 3.13 -14.27 -16.06
C ALA A 8 3.97 -15.07 -17.07
N ARG A 9 3.31 -15.80 -17.98
CA ARG A 9 4.00 -16.51 -19.09
C ARG A 9 4.70 -15.53 -20.03
N ASP A 10 3.99 -14.48 -20.43
CA ASP A 10 4.50 -13.48 -21.37
C ASP A 10 5.56 -12.62 -20.69
N ALA A 11 5.32 -12.20 -19.44
CA ALA A 11 6.31 -11.45 -18.67
C ALA A 11 7.67 -12.17 -18.59
N ARG A 12 7.65 -13.49 -18.40
CA ARG A 12 8.86 -14.31 -18.41
C ARG A 12 9.51 -14.37 -19.80
N ALA A 13 8.72 -14.44 -20.87
CA ALA A 13 9.23 -14.54 -22.24
C ALA A 13 9.91 -13.24 -22.73
N GLN A 14 9.44 -12.09 -22.28
CA GLN A 14 9.93 -10.76 -22.68
C GLN A 14 10.55 -9.98 -21.50
N PHE A 15 11.16 -10.70 -20.55
CA PHE A 15 11.68 -10.08 -19.33
C PHE A 15 12.75 -9.01 -19.60
N ALA A 16 13.68 -9.27 -20.53
CA ALA A 16 14.73 -8.31 -20.87
C ALA A 16 14.18 -7.00 -21.46
N ASP A 17 13.18 -7.11 -22.35
CA ASP A 17 12.49 -5.96 -22.92
C ASP A 17 11.70 -5.17 -21.86
N LEU A 18 11.02 -5.88 -20.95
CA LEU A 18 10.36 -5.26 -19.79
C LEU A 18 11.34 -4.48 -18.91
N LEU A 19 12.53 -5.03 -18.62
CA LEU A 19 13.55 -4.32 -17.85
C LEU A 19 13.97 -3.01 -18.54
N GLY A 20 14.14 -3.03 -19.87
CA GLY A 20 14.47 -1.83 -20.63
C GLY A 20 13.38 -0.77 -20.57
N ARG A 21 12.13 -1.17 -20.86
CA ARG A 21 10.98 -0.25 -20.87
C ARG A 21 10.65 0.32 -19.48
N ILE A 22 10.82 -0.47 -18.43
CA ILE A 22 10.53 -0.05 -17.06
C ILE A 22 11.68 0.81 -16.51
N GLY A 23 12.92 0.32 -16.63
CA GLY A 23 14.09 1.00 -16.10
C GLY A 23 14.37 2.33 -16.78
N TYR A 24 14.23 2.42 -18.10
CA TYR A 24 14.56 3.62 -18.87
C TYR A 24 13.32 4.36 -19.39
N GLY A 25 12.23 3.65 -19.69
CA GLY A 25 11.00 4.25 -20.22
C GLY A 25 9.98 4.66 -19.15
N GLY A 26 10.23 4.35 -17.88
CA GLY A 26 9.34 4.71 -16.78
C GLY A 26 8.02 3.94 -16.76
N GLU A 27 7.92 2.84 -17.52
CA GLU A 27 6.69 2.04 -17.61
C GLU A 27 6.38 1.34 -16.28
N ILE A 28 5.09 1.19 -15.95
CA ILE A 28 4.60 0.42 -14.81
C ILE A 28 3.76 -0.72 -15.34
N VAL A 29 4.08 -1.95 -14.92
CA VAL A 29 3.43 -3.16 -15.41
C VAL A 29 3.02 -4.06 -14.25
N VAL A 30 1.78 -4.53 -14.27
CA VAL A 30 1.29 -5.57 -13.36
C VAL A 30 1.33 -6.92 -14.07
N VAL A 31 2.05 -7.85 -13.44
CA VAL A 31 2.12 -9.25 -13.85
C VAL A 31 0.96 -10.01 -13.20
N GLU A 32 0.19 -10.71 -14.02
CA GLU A 32 -0.99 -11.45 -13.60
C GLU A 32 -0.89 -12.94 -13.92
N ARG A 33 -1.60 -13.77 -13.16
CA ARG A 33 -1.81 -15.18 -13.48
C ARG A 33 -3.28 -15.51 -13.32
N PHE A 34 -3.89 -16.03 -14.39
CA PHE A 34 -5.33 -16.30 -14.43
C PHE A 34 -6.18 -15.08 -14.02
N GLY A 35 -5.80 -13.88 -14.49
CA GLY A 35 -6.49 -12.61 -14.19
C GLY A 35 -6.29 -12.06 -12.77
N LYS A 36 -5.45 -12.71 -11.94
CA LYS A 36 -5.11 -12.23 -10.60
C LYS A 36 -3.73 -11.54 -10.61
N PRO A 37 -3.61 -10.31 -10.11
CA PRO A 37 -2.32 -9.65 -9.90
C PRO A 37 -1.39 -10.49 -9.01
N MET A 38 -0.14 -10.66 -9.44
CA MET A 38 0.90 -11.40 -8.71
C MET A 38 2.08 -10.53 -8.33
N ALA A 39 2.47 -9.60 -9.21
CA ALA A 39 3.60 -8.71 -8.98
C ALA A 39 3.41 -7.40 -9.77
N ALA A 40 4.03 -6.33 -9.29
CA ALA A 40 4.19 -5.09 -10.04
C ALA A 40 5.68 -4.87 -10.31
N MET A 41 6.01 -4.58 -11.56
CA MET A 41 7.33 -4.12 -11.95
C MET A 41 7.26 -2.61 -12.15
N ILE A 42 8.12 -1.88 -11.43
CA ILE A 42 8.15 -0.43 -11.40
C ILE A 42 9.59 0.08 -11.57
N PRO A 43 9.76 1.33 -12.03
CA PRO A 43 11.07 1.96 -12.08
C PRO A 43 11.74 2.01 -10.68
N PRO A 44 13.08 1.87 -10.59
CA PRO A 44 13.78 1.88 -9.31
C PRO A 44 13.59 3.18 -8.51
N ASP A 45 13.54 4.33 -9.17
CA ASP A 45 13.31 5.63 -8.53
C ASP A 45 11.90 5.73 -7.94
N LEU A 46 10.90 5.16 -8.63
CA LEU A 46 9.54 5.07 -8.09
C LEU A 46 9.49 4.16 -6.86
N TYR A 47 10.18 3.02 -6.90
CA TYR A 47 10.29 2.13 -5.74
C TYR A 47 10.94 2.86 -4.54
N GLN A 48 12.04 3.58 -4.77
CA GLN A 48 12.72 4.36 -3.73
C GLN A 48 11.81 5.42 -3.10
N ARG A 49 11.06 6.17 -3.92
CA ARG A 49 10.08 7.15 -3.42
C ARG A 49 9.00 6.49 -2.56
N LEU A 50 8.41 5.38 -3.03
CA LEU A 50 7.38 4.65 -2.27
C LEU A 50 7.92 4.09 -0.95
N ALA A 51 9.16 3.60 -0.95
CA ALA A 51 9.83 3.12 0.26
C ALA A 51 10.08 4.26 1.26
N ALA A 52 10.59 5.40 0.80
CA ALA A 52 10.83 6.57 1.63
C ALA A 52 9.54 7.16 2.20
N GLU A 53 8.48 7.29 1.40
CA GLU A 53 7.16 7.74 1.86
C GLU A 53 6.55 6.78 2.90
N ARG A 54 6.75 5.47 2.72
CA ARG A 54 6.34 4.48 3.71
C ARG A 54 7.07 4.72 5.03
N GLU A 55 8.38 4.90 4.99
CA GLU A 55 9.17 5.15 6.21
C GLU A 55 8.75 6.45 6.92
N ALA A 56 8.62 7.56 6.17
CA ALA A 56 8.24 8.85 6.72
C ALA A 56 6.84 8.85 7.38
N ARG A 57 5.89 8.08 6.83
CA ARG A 57 4.57 7.89 7.46
C ARG A 57 4.69 7.23 8.84
N PHE A 58 5.57 6.26 8.99
CA PHE A 58 5.77 5.58 10.27
C PHE A 58 6.63 6.37 11.25
N GLU A 59 7.53 7.23 10.80
CA GLU A 59 8.27 8.13 11.70
C GLU A 59 7.34 9.07 12.48
N SER A 60 6.28 9.56 11.85
CA SER A 60 5.29 10.42 12.50
C SER A 60 4.54 9.68 13.60
N LEU A 61 4.17 8.42 13.33
CA LEU A 61 3.55 7.53 14.31
C LEU A 61 4.52 7.11 15.42
N ALA A 62 5.79 6.87 15.10
CA ALA A 62 6.83 6.52 16.06
C ALA A 62 7.09 7.68 17.03
N ARG A 63 7.13 8.93 16.53
CA ARG A 63 7.24 10.13 17.37
C ARG A 63 6.06 10.28 18.33
N LEU A 64 4.83 10.06 17.85
CA LEU A 64 3.64 10.06 18.70
C LEU A 64 3.73 8.97 19.77
N ARG A 65 4.16 7.75 19.40
CA ARG A 65 4.27 6.62 20.33
C ARG A 65 5.21 6.89 21.50
N VAL A 66 6.30 7.64 21.31
CA VAL A 66 7.22 8.02 22.39
C VAL A 66 6.57 9.00 23.39
N GLN A 67 5.59 9.79 22.94
CA GLN A 67 4.88 10.76 23.78
C GLN A 67 3.59 10.20 24.40
N LEU A 68 3.16 9.02 23.97
CA LEU A 68 1.96 8.37 24.50
C LEU A 68 2.28 7.61 25.79
N PRO A 69 1.36 7.59 26.76
CA PRO A 69 1.49 6.75 27.94
C PRO A 69 1.55 5.28 27.55
N ASP A 70 2.27 4.49 28.35
CA ASP A 70 2.41 3.05 28.14
C ASP A 70 1.10 2.35 28.55
N LEU A 71 0.16 2.31 27.60
CA LEU A 71 -1.12 1.61 27.73
C LEU A 71 -0.94 0.16 27.28
N SER A 72 -1.60 -0.76 27.98
CA SER A 72 -1.63 -2.15 27.55
C SER A 72 -2.39 -2.29 26.22
N GLY A 73 -2.05 -3.30 25.43
CA GLY A 73 -2.75 -3.56 24.17
C GLY A 73 -4.24 -3.84 24.36
N GLU A 74 -4.64 -4.35 25.51
CA GLU A 74 -6.05 -4.62 25.85
C GLU A 74 -6.85 -3.33 26.04
N GLU A 75 -6.32 -2.37 26.79
CA GLU A 75 -6.93 -1.05 26.99
C GLU A 75 -7.08 -0.30 25.66
N VAL A 76 -6.05 -0.33 24.82
CA VAL A 76 -6.08 0.29 23.49
C VAL A 76 -7.18 -0.33 22.61
N LEU A 77 -7.36 -1.66 22.67
CA LEU A 77 -8.38 -2.33 21.87
C LEU A 77 -9.80 -1.96 22.33
N VAL A 78 -10.01 -1.79 23.64
CA VAL A 78 -11.29 -1.31 24.18
C VAL A 78 -11.61 0.10 23.67
N ASP A 79 -10.65 1.02 23.74
CA ASP A 79 -10.82 2.40 23.28
C ASP A 79 -11.07 2.49 21.77
N VAL A 80 -10.33 1.71 20.97
CA VAL A 80 -10.54 1.63 19.51
C VAL A 80 -11.93 1.09 19.19
N ALA A 81 -12.38 0.04 19.89
CA ALA A 81 -13.70 -0.53 19.67
C ALA A 81 -14.81 0.48 19.98
N ALA A 82 -14.69 1.23 21.08
CA ALA A 82 -15.63 2.29 21.45
C ALA A 82 -15.67 3.40 20.40
N ALA A 83 -14.50 3.88 19.94
CA ALA A 83 -14.41 4.92 18.91
C ALA A 83 -15.01 4.50 17.57
N VAL A 84 -14.71 3.28 17.11
CA VAL A 84 -15.28 2.73 15.86
C VAL A 84 -16.81 2.60 15.97
N ASN A 85 -17.32 2.17 17.12
CA ASN A 85 -18.76 2.06 17.33
C ASN A 85 -19.43 3.44 17.30
N ALA A 86 -18.86 4.45 17.94
CA ALA A 86 -19.38 5.82 17.91
C ALA A 86 -19.49 6.38 16.48
N VAL A 87 -18.47 6.17 15.63
CA VAL A 87 -18.50 6.59 14.22
C VAL A 87 -19.60 5.86 13.44
N ARG A 88 -19.81 4.57 13.71
CA ARG A 88 -20.85 3.78 13.05
C ARG A 88 -22.26 4.24 13.42
N VAL A 89 -22.49 4.57 14.69
CA VAL A 89 -23.77 5.10 15.18
C VAL A 89 -24.08 6.45 14.54
N ALA A 90 -23.12 7.38 14.57
CA ALA A 90 -23.30 8.70 13.93
C ALA A 90 -23.63 8.59 12.43
N HIS A 91 -22.94 7.69 11.70
CA HIS A 91 -23.25 7.45 10.28
C HIS A 91 -24.59 6.74 10.02
N ALA A 92 -25.17 6.07 11.02
CA ALA A 92 -26.50 5.46 10.90
C ALA A 92 -27.61 6.50 11.13
N GLU A 93 -27.37 7.45 12.04
CA GLU A 93 -28.26 8.58 12.31
C GLU A 93 -28.31 9.56 11.14
N ASP A 94 -27.17 9.88 10.50
CA ASP A 94 -27.11 10.75 9.30
C ASP A 94 -27.82 10.17 8.05
N ARG A 95 -28.15 8.87 8.05
CA ARG A 95 -28.82 8.18 6.93
C ARG A 95 -30.32 7.92 7.16
N SER A 96 -30.87 8.34 8.31
CA SER A 96 -32.28 8.17 8.67
C SER A 96 -33.04 9.49 8.55
#